data_AF-A0A938XWT4-F1
#
_entry.id   AF-A0A938XWT4-F1
#
_cell.length_a   1.000
_cell.length_b   1.000
_cell.length_c   1.000
_cell.angle_alpha   90.00
_cell.angle_beta   90.00
_cell.angle_gamma   90.00
#
_symmetry.space_group_name_H-M   'P 1'
#
loop_
_entity.id
_entity.type
_entity.pdbx_description
1 polymer ?
#
loop_
_entity_poly.entity_id
_entity_poly.type
_entity_poly.pdbx_seq_one_letter_code
_entity_poly.pdbx_strand_id
1 'polypeptide(L)' 'MNNKVIVFVLIVLCALFIGFETVAKAMSLTTHNIGYVLGLLLFLLALVYGSKNRS' A
#
# COMPACT_ATOMS: atom_id res chain seq x y z
N MET A 1 6.16 10.63 -16.76
CA MET A 1 5.78 9.28 -16.28
C MET A 1 4.26 9.26 -16.14
N ASN A 2 3.57 8.30 -16.75
CA ASN A 2 2.10 8.34 -16.81
C ASN A 2 1.51 8.20 -15.39
N ASN A 3 0.72 9.18 -14.97
CA ASN A 3 0.18 9.26 -13.61
C ASN A 3 -0.63 8.01 -13.19
N LYS A 4 -1.23 7.31 -14.16
CA LYS A 4 -1.92 6.02 -13.97
C LYS A 4 -0.97 4.89 -13.53
N VAL A 5 0.27 4.90 -14.03
CA VAL A 5 1.31 3.90 -13.68
C VAL A 5 1.79 4.12 -12.25
N ILE A 6 1.91 5.38 -11.80
CA ILE A 6 2.26 5.71 -10.41
C ILE A 6 1.20 5.17 -9.44
N VAL A 7 -0.08 5.38 -9.73
CA VAL A 7 -1.19 4.86 -8.91
C VAL A 7 -1.17 3.33 -8.87
N PHE A 8 -0.92 2.68 -10.01
CA PHE A 8 -0.83 1.21 -10.07
C PHE A 8 0.33 0.67 -9.22
N VAL A 9 1.51 1.30 -9.32
CA VAL A 9 2.68 0.93 -8.50
C VAL A 9 2.38 1.11 -7.01
N LEU A 10 1.73 2.22 -6.60
CA LEU A 10 1.35 2.45 -5.20
C LEU A 10 0.37 1.40 -4.66
N ILE A 11 -0.61 0.97 -5.46
CA ILE A 11 -1.56 -0.08 -5.07
C ILE A 11 -0.86 -1.44 -4.93
N VAL A 12 0.02 -1.79 -5.87
CA VAL A 12 0.80 -3.03 -5.81
C VAL A 12 1.72 -3.02 -4.59
N LEU A 13 2.40 -1.91 -4.31
CA LEU A 13 3.26 -1.77 -3.13
C LEU A 13 2.44 -1.92 -1.84
N CYS A 14 1.27 -1.30 -1.75
CA CYS A 14 0.35 -1.46 -0.62
C CYS A 14 -0.02 -2.92 -0.38
N ALA A 15 -0.41 -3.64 -1.45
CA ALA A 15 -0.75 -5.05 -1.36
C ALA A 15 0.43 -5.91 -0.86
N LEU A 16 1.66 -5.59 -1.30
CA LEU A 16 2.87 -6.26 -0.82
C LEU A 16 3.12 -5.98 0.67
N PHE A 17 3.04 -4.74 1.14
CA PHE A 17 3.24 -4.41 2.55
C PHE A 17 2.22 -5.09 3.47
N ILE A 18 0.93 -5.04 3.10
CA ILE A 18 -0.14 -5.70 3.86
C ILE A 18 0.04 -7.22 3.81
N GLY A 19 0.38 -7.78 2.65
CA GLY A 19 0.63 -9.21 2.48
C GLY A 19 1.82 -9.69 3.32
N PHE A 20 2.94 -8.97 3.30
CA PHE A 20 4.13 -9.30 4.08
C PHE A 20 3.85 -9.25 5.59
N GLU A 21 3.13 -8.23 6.06
CA GLU A 21 2.74 -8.12 7.46
C GLU A 21 1.83 -9.28 7.89
N THR A 22 0.90 -9.68 7.00
CA THR A 22 -0.03 -10.79 7.25
C THR A 22 0.70 -12.12 7.32
N VAL A 23 1.66 -12.37 6.41
CA VAL A 23 2.50 -13.57 6.43
C VAL A 23 3.40 -13.58 7.66
N ALA A 24 4.05 -12.46 7.98
CA ALA A 24 4.91 -12.37 9.16
C ALA A 24 4.13 -12.61 10.46
N LYS A 25 2.89 -12.12 10.55
CA LYS A 25 1.99 -12.38 11.67
C LYS A 25 1.54 -13.84 11.72
N ALA A 26 1.31 -14.48 10.57
CA ALA A 26 1.04 -15.92 10.48
C ALA A 26 2.24 -16.77 10.93
N MET A 27 3.47 -16.29 10.71
CA MET A 27 4.71 -16.92 11.20
C MET A 27 5.03 -16.59 12.67
N SER A 28 4.12 -15.94 13.41
CA SER A 28 4.33 -15.49 14.80
C SER A 28 5.55 -14.59 15.00
N LEU A 29 6.01 -13.90 13.96
CA LEU A 29 7.03 -12.85 14.10
C LEU A 29 6.40 -11.65 14.79
N THR A 30 7.15 -10.99 15.68
CA THR A 30 6.73 -9.74 16.33
C THR A 30 6.62 -8.61 15.30
N THR A 31 5.46 -8.54 14.65
CA THR A 31 5.10 -7.45 13.74
C THR A 31 4.41 -6.35 14.54
N HIS A 32 4.93 -5.12 14.47
CA HIS A 32 4.39 -3.97 15.18
C HIS A 32 3.18 -3.35 14.43
N ASN A 33 2.49 -4.13 13.60
CA ASN A 33 1.46 -3.69 12.64
C ASN A 33 1.93 -2.56 11.70
N ILE A 34 3.24 -2.39 11.51
CA ILE A 34 3.80 -1.22 10.80
C ILE A 34 3.41 -1.26 9.33
N GLY A 35 3.48 -2.41 8.66
CA GLY A 35 3.08 -2.54 7.25
C GLY A 35 1.58 -2.51 7.02
N TYR A 36 0.74 -2.78 8.02
CA TYR A 36 -0.69 -2.45 7.91
C TYR A 36 -0.89 -0.93 7.88
N VAL A 37 -0.22 -0.20 8.78
CA VAL A 37 -0.29 1.28 8.81
C VAL A 37 0.31 1.88 7.54
N LEU A 38 1.50 1.44 7.13
CA LEU A 38 2.17 1.90 5.91
C LEU A 38 1.35 1.58 4.65
N GLY A 39 0.82 0.37 4.56
CA GLY A 39 -0.04 -0.05 3.45
C GLY A 39 -1.29 0.82 3.34
N LEU A 40 -1.97 1.09 4.46
CA LEU A 40 -3.16 1.93 4.48
C LEU A 40 -2.86 3.38 4.08
N LEU A 41 -1.71 3.92 4.50
CA LEU A 41 -1.22 5.24 4.11
C LEU A 41 -0.89 5.31 2.61
N LEU A 42 -0.22 4.29 2.07
CA LEU A 42 0.07 4.15 0.64
C LEU A 42 -1.22 4.03 -0.19
N PHE A 43 -2.22 3.31 0.31
CA PHE A 43 -3.52 3.19 -0.34
C PHE A 43 -4.26 4.53 -0.42
N LEU A 44 -4.29 5.28 0.67
CA LEU A 44 -4.88 6.63 0.71
C LEU A 44 -4.16 7.58 -0.25
N LEU A 45 -2.83 7.55 -0.27
CA LEU A 45 -2.03 8.33 -1.23
C LEU A 45 -2.36 7.95 -2.68
N ALA A 46 -2.48 6.66 -2.99
CA ALA A 46 -2.86 6.18 -4.31
C ALA A 46 -4.25 6.67 -4.73
N LEU A 47 -5.21 6.67 -3.79
CA LEU A 47 -6.58 7.11 -4.02
C LEU A 47 -6.65 8.61 -4.27
N VAL A 48 -5.96 9.42 -3.46
CA VAL A 48 -5.86 10.88 -3.64
C VAL A 48 -5.18 11.22 -4.98
N TYR A 49 -4.07 10.56 -5.31
CA TYR A 49 -3.39 10.76 -6.60
C TYR A 49 -4.25 10.30 -7.78
N GLY A 50 -4.97 9.19 -7.64
CA GLY A 50 -5.88 8.69 -8.68
C GLY A 50 -7.05 9.63 -8.92
N SER A 51 -7.65 10.16 -7.85
CA SER A 51 -8.74 11.13 -7.90
C SER A 51 -8.30 12.45 -8.52
N LYS A 52 -7.12 12.95 -8.12
CA LYS A 52 -6.59 14.24 -8.59
C LYS A 52 -6.22 14.24 -10.08
N ASN A 53 -5.94 13.07 -10.66
CA ASN A 53 -5.63 12.93 -12.09
C ASN A 53 -6.86 12.74 -13.00
N ARG A 54 -8.06 12.74 -12.43
CA ARG A 54 -9.33 12.74 -13.17
C ARG A 54 -9.97 14.13 -13.28
N SER A 55 -9.46 15.13 -12.55
CA SER A 55 -9.86 16.53 -12.65
C SER A 55 -8.98 17.30 -13.61
#